data_AF-W0GRN9-F1
#
_entry.id   AF-W0GRN9-F1
#
_cell.length_a   1.000
_cell.length_b   1.000
_cell.length_c   1.000
_cell.angle_alpha   90.00
_cell.angle_beta   90.00
_cell.angle_gamma   90.00
#
_symmetry.space_group_name_H-M   'P 1'
#
loop_
_entity.id
_entity.type
_entity.pdbx_description
1 polymer ?
#
loop_
_entity_poly.entity_id
_entity_poly.type
_entity_poly.pdbx_seq_one_letter_code
_entity_poly.pdbx_strand_id
1 'polypeptide(L)'
;MGEARRRAAQGLPPRQPKASTKAVNTSPRVVSWLPLTRNQTQQFMAVTTRGAWIGIGGMVVLWITVRFIGPAAGWWTLADTP
;
A
#
# COMPACT_ATOMS: atom_id res chain seq x y z
N MET A 1 18.41 7.42 37.39
CA MET A 1 18.90 8.76 37.83
C MET A 1 20.35 9.08 37.44
N GLY A 2 21.24 8.11 37.17
CA GLY A 2 22.66 8.39 36.89
C GLY A 2 22.94 9.09 35.55
N GLU A 3 22.16 8.84 34.51
CA GLU A 3 22.34 9.43 33.17
C GLU A 3 22.04 10.94 33.12
N ALA A 4 21.09 11.41 33.94
CA ALA A 4 20.79 12.84 34.09
C ALA A 4 21.95 13.59 34.73
N ARG A 5 22.57 12.99 35.77
CA ARG A 5 23.73 13.57 36.46
C ARG A 5 24.99 13.56 35.58
N ARG A 6 25.17 12.53 34.74
CA ARG A 6 26.26 12.46 33.75
C ARG A 6 26.15 13.55 32.67
N ARG A 7 24.94 13.86 32.18
CA ARG A 7 24.73 14.96 31.22
C ARG A 7 24.91 16.34 31.85
N ALA A 8 24.45 16.50 33.09
CA ALA A 8 24.67 17.74 33.84
C ALA A 8 26.16 18.01 34.07
N ALA A 9 26.97 16.99 34.39
CA ALA A 9 28.41 17.11 34.51
C ALA A 9 29.12 17.46 33.19
N GLN A 10 28.51 17.12 32.05
CA GLN A 10 29.00 17.44 30.70
C GLN A 10 28.40 18.74 30.14
N GLY A 11 27.62 19.49 30.94
CA GLY A 11 26.95 20.73 30.50
C GLY A 11 25.90 20.52 29.40
N LEU A 12 25.47 19.28 29.15
CA LEU A 12 24.55 18.94 28.08
C LEU A 12 23.10 19.16 28.53
N PRO A 13 22.25 19.80 27.69
CA PRO A 13 20.86 20.05 28.05
C PRO A 13 20.08 18.74 28.27
N PRO A 14 19.00 18.79 29.09
CA PRO A 14 18.12 17.64 29.30
C PRO A 14 17.64 17.07 27.97
N ARG A 15 17.58 15.74 27.89
CA ARG A 15 17.13 15.05 26.67
C ARG A 15 15.68 15.46 26.39
N GLN A 16 15.45 16.27 25.35
CA GLN A 16 14.10 16.62 24.94
C GLN A 16 13.33 15.33 24.59
N PRO A 17 12.07 15.18 25.03
CA PRO A 17 11.24 14.07 24.60
C PRO A 17 11.17 14.12 23.08
N LYS A 18 11.65 13.04 22.44
CA LYS A 18 11.62 12.90 20.99
C LYS A 18 10.15 13.01 20.58
N ALA A 19 9.78 14.12 19.94
CA ALA A 19 8.44 14.30 19.39
C ALA A 19 8.16 13.08 18.53
N SER A 20 7.24 12.22 18.96
CA SER A 20 6.83 11.07 18.18
C SER A 20 6.13 11.64 16.94
N THR A 21 6.82 11.59 15.81
CA THR A 21 6.30 11.99 14.50
C THR A 21 5.23 10.99 14.02
N LYS A 22 4.30 10.58 14.89
CA LYS A 22 3.04 10.02 14.43
C LYS A 22 2.20 11.21 14.02
N ALA A 23 2.21 11.51 12.73
CA ALA A 23 1.29 12.46 12.13
C ALA A 23 -0.12 12.14 12.62
N VAL A 24 -0.64 12.98 13.51
CA VAL A 24 -2.01 12.85 14.02
C VAL A 24 -2.90 13.11 12.82
N ASN A 25 -3.58 12.07 12.36
CA ASN A 25 -4.46 12.16 11.21
C ASN A 25 -5.70 12.99 11.60
N THR A 26 -5.71 14.27 11.22
CA THR A 26 -6.78 15.25 11.47
C THR A 26 -8.01 15.07 10.56
N SER A 27 -8.03 14.03 9.72
CA SER A 27 -9.13 13.80 8.79
C SER A 27 -10.45 13.47 9.51
N PRO A 28 -11.60 13.97 9.04
CA PRO A 28 -12.91 13.65 9.60
C PRO A 28 -13.10 12.13 9.72
N ARG A 29 -13.49 11.67 10.90
CA ARG A 29 -13.88 10.26 11.10
C ARG A 29 -15.13 9.99 10.26
N VAL A 30 -15.19 8.84 9.59
CA VAL A 30 -16.33 8.48 8.75
C VAL A 30 -17.59 8.33 9.60
N VAL A 31 -17.44 7.78 10.82
CA VAL A 31 -18.44 7.74 11.88
C VAL A 31 -17.73 7.95 13.22
N SER A 32 -18.37 8.63 14.17
CA SER A 32 -17.74 9.07 15.43
C SER A 32 -17.34 7.92 16.37
N TRP A 33 -18.03 6.78 16.29
CA TRP A 33 -17.85 5.63 17.18
C TRP A 33 -16.83 4.60 16.68
N LEU A 34 -16.46 4.63 15.40
CA LEU A 34 -15.50 3.70 14.80
C LEU A 34 -14.18 4.44 14.54
N PRO A 35 -13.01 3.89 14.92
CA PRO A 35 -11.71 4.49 14.65
C PRO A 35 -11.29 4.34 13.18
N LEU A 36 -12.22 4.58 12.24
CA LEU A 36 -12.00 4.54 10.80
C LEU A 36 -11.98 5.98 10.27
N THR A 37 -10.78 6.43 9.91
CA THR A 37 -10.60 7.77 9.33
C THR A 37 -10.94 7.75 7.85
N ARG A 38 -11.51 8.83 7.32
CA ARG A 38 -11.84 8.94 5.89
C ARG A 38 -10.61 8.71 5.00
N ASN A 39 -9.44 9.11 5.48
CA ASN A 39 -8.17 8.91 4.80
C ASN A 39 -7.83 7.41 4.63
N GLN A 40 -8.06 6.58 5.66
CA GLN A 40 -7.85 5.12 5.56
C GLN A 40 -8.77 4.48 4.52
N THR A 41 -10.04 4.89 4.46
CA THR A 41 -10.99 4.38 3.46
C THR A 41 -10.59 4.81 2.05
N GLN A 42 -10.16 6.05 1.85
CA GLN A 42 -9.69 6.54 0.55
C GLN A 42 -8.42 5.81 0.11
N GLN A 43 -7.46 5.59 1.02
CA GLN A 43 -6.24 4.83 0.73
C GLN A 43 -6.58 3.37 0.34
N PHE A 44 -7.50 2.73 1.05
CA PHE A 44 -7.94 1.37 0.77
C PHE A 44 -8.63 1.25 -0.59
N MET A 45 -9.55 2.17 -0.90
CA MET A 45 -10.20 2.22 -2.20
C MET A 45 -9.18 2.47 -3.32
N ALA A 46 -8.24 3.41 -3.14
CA ALA A 46 -7.21 3.69 -4.13
C ALA A 46 -6.36 2.45 -4.45
N VAL A 47 -5.94 1.69 -3.42
CA VAL A 47 -5.18 0.45 -3.61
C VAL A 47 -6.04 -0.62 -4.29
N THR A 48 -7.27 -0.83 -3.82
CA THR A 48 -8.18 -1.86 -4.37
C THR A 48 -8.55 -1.57 -5.82
N THR A 49 -8.89 -0.32 -6.15
CA THR A 49 -9.21 0.10 -7.51
C THR A 49 -7.99 -0.06 -8.42
N ARG A 50 -6.80 0.32 -7.96
CA ARG A 50 -5.57 0.12 -8.75
C ARG A 50 -5.29 -1.37 -8.96
N GLY A 51 -5.50 -2.20 -7.94
CA GLY A 51 -5.41 -3.66 -8.03
C GLY A 51 -6.41 -4.26 -9.03
N ALA A 52 -7.66 -3.76 -9.05
CA ALA A 52 -8.68 -4.20 -9.99
C ALA A 52 -8.26 -3.93 -11.44
N TRP A 53 -7.70 -2.74 -11.73
CA TRP A 53 -7.16 -2.43 -13.06
C TRP A 53 -5.99 -3.33 -13.47
N ILE A 54 -5.11 -3.68 -12.53
CA ILE A 54 -4.04 -4.65 -12.78
C ILE A 54 -4.64 -6.04 -13.10
N GLY A 55 -5.67 -6.47 -12.35
CA GLY A 55 -6.35 -7.73 -12.60
C GLY A 55 -7.02 -7.78 -13.97
N ILE A 56 -7.75 -6.73 -14.34
CA ILE A 56 -8.38 -6.61 -15.66
C ILE A 56 -7.32 -6.63 -16.76
N GLY A 57 -6.28 -5.79 -16.63
CA GLY A 57 -5.18 -5.75 -17.60
C GLY A 57 -4.48 -7.09 -17.74
N GLY A 58 -4.18 -7.76 -16.62
CA GLY A 58 -3.58 -9.09 -16.61
C GLY A 58 -4.46 -10.14 -17.26
N MET A 59 -5.78 -10.10 -17.02
CA MET A 59 -6.72 -11.02 -17.65
C MET A 59 -6.79 -10.83 -19.16
N VAL A 60 -6.79 -9.57 -19.64
CA VAL A 60 -6.76 -9.25 -21.07
C VAL A 60 -5.44 -9.69 -21.70
N VAL A 61 -4.30 -9.39 -21.07
CA VAL A 61 -2.98 -9.83 -21.56
C VAL A 61 -2.90 -11.35 -21.65
N LEU A 62 -3.36 -12.06 -20.61
CA LEU A 62 -3.41 -13.52 -20.60
C LEU A 62 -4.33 -14.03 -21.72
N TRP A 63 -5.52 -13.45 -21.88
CA TRP A 63 -6.44 -13.83 -22.95
C TRP A 63 -5.83 -13.65 -24.34
N ILE A 64 -5.17 -12.51 -24.61
CA ILE A 64 -4.48 -12.26 -25.89
C ILE A 64 -3.34 -13.26 -26.09
N THR A 65 -2.55 -13.50 -25.04
CA THR A 65 -1.43 -14.43 -25.08
C THR A 65 -1.93 -15.82 -25.41
N VAL A 66 -3.00 -16.27 -24.74
CA VAL A 66 -3.57 -17.60 -24.95
C VAL A 66 -4.18 -17.73 -26.35
N ARG A 67 -4.88 -16.69 -26.81
CA ARG A 67 -5.70 -16.76 -28.03
C ARG A 67 -4.94 -16.46 -29.32
N PHE A 68 -3.92 -15.62 -29.26
CA PHE A 68 -3.18 -15.14 -30.43
C PHE A 68 -1.69 -15.51 -30.36
N ILE A 69 -1.00 -15.17 -29.28
CA ILE A 69 0.45 -15.40 -29.19
C ILE A 69 0.77 -16.89 -29.19
N GLY A 70 0.05 -17.70 -28.41
CA GLY A 70 0.26 -19.15 -28.37
C GLY A 70 0.13 -19.82 -29.74
N PRO A 71 -1.00 -19.64 -30.45
CA PRO A 71 -1.16 -20.18 -31.80
C PRO A 71 -0.13 -19.62 -32.80
N ALA A 72 0.15 -18.31 -32.76
CA ALA A 72 1.10 -17.68 -33.69
C ALA A 72 2.56 -18.09 -33.44
N ALA A 73 2.92 -18.34 -32.18
CA ALA A 73 4.24 -18.85 -31.78
C ALA A 73 4.35 -20.38 -31.90
N GLY A 74 3.28 -21.08 -32.24
CA GLY A 74 3.24 -22.54 -32.38
C GLY A 74 3.28 -23.32 -31.07
N TRP A 75 2.94 -22.70 -29.92
CA TRP A 75 2.94 -23.37 -28.62
C TRP A 75 1.78 -24.37 -28.46
N TRP A 76 0.64 -24.11 -29.09
CA TRP A 76 -0.48 -25.03 -29.21
C TRP A 76 -1.36 -24.63 -30.40
N THR A 77 -2.19 -25.56 -30.86
CA THR A 77 -3.18 -25.35 -31.91
C THR A 77 -4.59 -25.54 -31.36
N LEU A 78 -5.59 -24.91 -31.97
CA LEU A 78 -6.97 -25.16 -31.59
C LEU A 78 -7.35 -26.56 -32.08
N ALA A 79 -7.99 -27.36 -31.21
CA ALA A 79 -8.36 -28.74 -31.54
C ALA A 79 -9.50 -28.82 -32.57
N ASP A 80 -10.32 -27.76 -32.67
CA ASP A 80 -11.55 -27.76 -33.46
C ASP A 80 -11.36 -27.22 -34.89
N THR A 81 -10.11 -27.14 -35.37
CA THR A 81 -9.87 -26.80 -36.79
C THR A 81 -10.22 -28.01 -37.67
N PRO A 82 -11.13 -27.88 -38.66
CA PRO A 82 -11.55 -28.98 -39.53
C PRO A 82 -10.42 -29.54 -40.40
#